data_AF-A0A0F7JS32-F1
#
_entry.id   AF-A0A0F7JS32-F1
#
_cell.length_a   1.000
_cell.length_b   1.000
_cell.length_c   1.000
_cell.angle_alpha   90.00
_cell.angle_beta   90.00
_cell.angle_gamma   90.00
#
_symmetry.space_group_name_H-M   'P 1'
#
loop_
_entity.id
_entity.type
_entity.pdbx_description
1 polymer ?
#
loop_
_entity_poly.entity_id
_entity_poly.type
_entity_poly.pdbx_seq_one_letter_code
_entity_poly.pdbx_strand_id
1 'polypeptide(L)'
;MSLDAVLHEVRGERERQDAKWGPQAHDPATWLMILAEEVGEANQAAFEHLHPTFDKRAVTRGRRPLSEYRDELIQVAAVAVAAIEALDRQSS
;
A
#
# COMPACT_ATOMS: atom_id res chain seq x y z
N MET A 1 -11.72 14.88 5.29
CA MET A 1 -10.38 14.76 5.90
C MET A 1 -9.51 15.90 5.40
N SER A 2 -8.59 16.40 6.21
CA SER A 2 -7.53 17.30 5.75
C SER A 2 -6.39 16.51 5.12
N LEU A 3 -5.52 17.19 4.38
CA LEU A 3 -4.25 16.63 3.92
C LEU A 3 -3.43 16.05 5.08
N ASP A 4 -3.33 16.80 6.19
CA ASP A 4 -2.55 16.39 7.37
C ASP A 4 -3.06 15.08 7.98
N ALA A 5 -4.39 14.87 8.00
CA ALA A 5 -4.97 13.62 8.49
C ALA A 5 -4.54 12.43 7.62
N VAL A 6 -4.54 12.59 6.29
CA VAL A 6 -4.11 11.53 5.36
C VAL A 6 -2.62 11.25 5.52
N LEU A 7 -1.77 12.28 5.64
CA LEU A 7 -0.34 12.10 5.86
C LEU A 7 -0.03 11.43 7.21
N HIS A 8 -0.85 11.67 8.22
CA HIS A 8 -0.73 10.97 9.50
C HIS A 8 -1.04 9.47 9.37
N GLU A 9 -2.03 9.10 8.56
CA GLU A 9 -2.33 7.70 8.28
C GLU A 9 -1.22 7.01 7.47
N VAL A 10 -0.63 7.69 6.47
CA VAL A 10 0.53 7.16 5.72
C VAL A 10 1.71 6.91 6.66
N ARG A 11 1.97 7.83 7.60
CA ARG A 11 2.99 7.62 8.64
C ARG A 11 2.68 6.39 9.48
N GLY A 12 1.45 6.27 9.98
CA GLY A 12 1.05 5.12 10.80
C GLY A 12 1.19 3.79 10.06
N GLU A 13 0.84 3.76 8.77
CA GLU A 13 1.05 2.58 7.93
C GLU A 13 2.54 2.27 7.72
N ARG A 14 3.37 3.28 7.44
CA ARG A 14 4.82 3.11 7.33
C ARG A 14 5.43 2.53 8.61
N GLU A 15 5.01 3.01 9.78
CA GLU A 15 5.42 2.49 11.09
C GLU A 15 4.96 1.04 11.31
N ARG A 16 3.73 0.70 10.89
CA ARG A 16 3.21 -0.68 10.94
C ARG A 16 4.04 -1.62 10.07
N GLN A 17 4.39 -1.22 8.85
CA GLN A 17 5.23 -2.01 7.95
C GLN A 17 6.64 -2.20 8.52
N ASP A 18 7.20 -1.15 9.15
CA ASP A 18 8.50 -1.24 9.84
C ASP A 18 8.46 -2.25 10.99
N ALA A 19 7.42 -2.20 11.82
CA ALA A 19 7.25 -3.13 12.93
C ALA A 19 7.06 -4.58 12.45
N LYS A 20 6.40 -4.78 11.30
CA LYS A 20 6.12 -6.10 10.74
C LYS A 20 7.36 -6.73 10.08
N TRP A 21 8.13 -5.95 9.34
CA TRP A 21 9.19 -6.47 8.47
C TRP A 21 10.61 -6.11 8.94
N GLY A 22 10.73 -5.16 9.87
CA GLY A 22 12.01 -4.59 10.29
C GLY A 22 12.65 -3.70 9.22
N PRO A 23 13.84 -3.14 9.51
CA PRO A 23 14.57 -2.30 8.56
C PRO A 23 14.85 -3.03 7.24
N GLN A 24 14.46 -2.42 6.12
CA GLN A 24 14.70 -2.95 4.77
C GLN A 24 15.77 -2.12 4.04
N ALA A 25 16.63 -2.80 3.29
CA ALA A 25 17.66 -2.22 2.44
C ALA A 25 17.75 -3.02 1.13
N HIS A 26 16.83 -2.70 0.21
CA HIS A 26 16.74 -3.34 -1.10
C HIS A 26 17.32 -2.47 -2.20
N ASP A 27 17.72 -3.10 -3.30
CA ASP A 27 18.08 -2.42 -4.53
C ASP A 27 16.85 -1.78 -5.22
N PRO A 28 17.02 -0.83 -6.15
CA PRO A 28 15.90 -0.17 -6.82
C PRO A 28 14.93 -1.10 -7.54
N ALA A 29 15.39 -2.21 -8.13
CA ALA A 29 14.50 -3.12 -8.85
C ALA A 29 13.58 -3.85 -7.87
N THR A 30 14.12 -4.26 -6.72
CA THR A 30 13.32 -4.89 -5.66
C THR A 30 12.32 -3.91 -5.04
N TRP A 31 12.71 -2.65 -4.79
CA TRP A 31 11.76 -1.62 -4.33
C TRP A 31 10.63 -1.35 -5.35
N LEU A 32 10.97 -1.29 -6.64
CA LEU A 32 9.97 -1.14 -7.70
C LEU A 32 8.99 -2.32 -7.75
N MET A 33 9.48 -3.54 -7.50
CA MET A 33 8.63 -4.72 -7.42
C MET A 33 7.66 -4.64 -6.23
N ILE A 34 8.14 -4.25 -5.05
CA ILE A 34 7.29 -4.09 -3.84
C ILE A 34 6.24 -2.99 -4.08
N LEU A 35 6.66 -1.84 -4.63
CA LEU A 35 5.73 -0.75 -4.95
C LEU A 35 4.68 -1.18 -5.99
N ALA A 36 5.08 -1.96 -7.00
CA ALA A 36 4.18 -2.47 -8.02
C ALA A 36 3.15 -3.46 -7.45
N GLU A 37 3.52 -4.25 -6.45
CA GLU A 37 2.59 -5.14 -5.74
C GLU A 37 1.46 -4.33 -5.09
N GLU A 38 1.80 -3.31 -4.28
CA GLU A 38 0.81 -2.47 -3.60
C GLU A 38 -0.09 -1.72 -4.60
N VAL A 39 0.48 -1.25 -5.72
CA VAL A 39 -0.31 -0.64 -6.81
C VAL A 39 -1.23 -1.67 -7.46
N GLY A 40 -0.78 -2.91 -7.60
CA GLY A 40 -1.58 -4.05 -8.06
C GLY A 40 -2.76 -4.33 -7.13
N GLU A 41 -2.54 -4.34 -5.82
CA GLU A 41 -3.60 -4.52 -4.81
C GLU A 41 -4.61 -3.37 -4.87
N ALA A 42 -4.15 -2.12 -4.99
CA ALA A 42 -5.03 -0.95 -5.17
C ALA A 42 -5.88 -1.06 -6.44
N ASN A 43 -5.28 -1.44 -7.56
CA ASN A 43 -6.00 -1.67 -8.83
C ASN A 43 -7.05 -2.78 -8.68
N GLN A 44 -6.68 -3.89 -8.04
CA GLN A 44 -7.60 -5.00 -7.79
C GLN A 44 -8.74 -4.56 -6.87
N ALA A 45 -8.47 -3.76 -5.85
CA ALA A 45 -9.49 -3.25 -4.93
C ALA A 45 -10.53 -2.38 -5.63
N ALA A 46 -10.08 -1.46 -6.47
CA ALA A 46 -10.96 -0.62 -7.29
C ALA A 46 -11.76 -1.47 -8.30
N PHE A 47 -11.10 -2.40 -8.99
CA PHE A 47 -11.73 -3.24 -10.00
C PHE A 47 -12.82 -4.16 -9.40
N GLU A 48 -12.50 -4.86 -8.32
CA GLU A 48 -13.45 -5.76 -7.64
C GLU A 48 -14.61 -4.99 -6.98
N HIS A 49 -14.37 -3.75 -6.52
CA HIS A 49 -15.44 -2.89 -6.05
C HIS A 49 -16.43 -2.51 -7.17
N LEU A 50 -15.92 -2.16 -8.37
CA LEU A 50 -16.73 -1.77 -9.53
C LEU A 50 -17.37 -2.97 -10.23
N HIS A 51 -16.70 -4.12 -10.20
CA HIS A 51 -17.15 -5.34 -10.86
C HIS A 51 -17.17 -6.55 -9.91
N PRO A 52 -18.13 -6.60 -8.96
CA PRO A 52 -18.17 -7.65 -7.94
C PRO A 52 -18.34 -9.07 -8.50
N THR A 53 -18.80 -9.22 -9.74
CA THR A 53 -18.91 -10.51 -10.43
C THR A 53 -17.56 -11.16 -10.73
N PHE A 54 -16.48 -10.39 -10.79
CA PHE A 54 -15.12 -10.91 -10.99
C PHE A 54 -14.35 -11.11 -9.69
N ASP A 55 -14.90 -10.64 -8.56
CA ASP A 55 -14.34 -10.90 -7.25
C ASP A 55 -14.71 -12.31 -6.79
N LYS A 56 -13.75 -13.22 -6.85
CA LYS A 56 -13.92 -14.62 -6.41
C LYS A 56 -14.34 -14.74 -4.94
N ARG A 57 -14.03 -13.73 -4.12
CA ARG A 57 -14.37 -13.68 -2.70
C ARG A 57 -15.73 -13.02 -2.44
N ALA A 58 -16.36 -12.41 -3.45
CA ALA A 58 -17.64 -11.71 -3.25
C ALA A 58 -18.76 -12.62 -2.73
N VAL A 59 -18.73 -13.91 -3.06
CA VAL A 59 -19.69 -14.89 -2.57
C VAL A 59 -19.64 -15.04 -1.04
N THR A 60 -18.45 -14.96 -0.44
CA THR A 60 -18.26 -15.18 1.00
C THR A 60 -18.22 -13.88 1.81
N ARG A 61 -17.65 -12.80 1.25
CA ARG A 61 -17.48 -11.53 1.97
C ARG A 61 -18.47 -10.42 1.56
N GLY A 62 -19.29 -10.68 0.54
CA GLY A 62 -20.07 -9.63 -0.13
C GLY A 62 -19.19 -8.74 -1.02
N ARG A 63 -19.77 -7.63 -1.50
CA ARG A 63 -19.06 -6.68 -2.36
C ARG A 63 -17.87 -6.06 -1.61
N ARG A 64 -16.68 -6.08 -2.24
CA ARG A 64 -15.49 -5.36 -1.74
C ARG A 64 -15.83 -3.88 -1.51
N PRO A 65 -15.66 -3.35 -0.28
CA PRO A 65 -15.95 -1.95 0.02
C PRO A 65 -14.88 -1.03 -0.59
N LEU A 66 -15.28 0.20 -0.94
CA LEU A 66 -14.35 1.21 -1.48
C LEU A 66 -13.29 1.65 -0.45
N SER A 67 -13.53 1.42 0.84
CA SER A 67 -12.54 1.66 1.89
C SER A 67 -11.29 0.81 1.72
N GLU A 68 -11.39 -0.43 1.24
CA GLU A 68 -10.21 -1.26 1.00
C GLU A 68 -9.31 -0.62 -0.08
N TYR A 69 -9.88 -0.04 -1.15
CA TYR A 69 -9.09 0.69 -2.14
C TYR A 69 -8.34 1.89 -1.54
N ARG A 70 -9.02 2.63 -0.65
CA ARG A 70 -8.38 3.74 0.07
C ARG A 70 -7.23 3.23 0.94
N ASP A 71 -7.42 2.11 1.63
CA ASP A 71 -6.39 1.51 2.49
C ASP A 71 -5.18 1.07 1.64
N GLU A 72 -5.38 0.45 0.47
CA GLU A 72 -4.27 0.11 -0.44
C GLU A 72 -3.50 1.36 -0.92
N LEU A 73 -4.17 2.48 -1.21
CA LEU A 73 -3.48 3.72 -1.57
C LEU A 73 -2.59 4.26 -0.43
N ILE A 74 -3.02 4.07 0.82
CA ILE A 74 -2.18 4.41 2.00
C ILE A 74 -0.96 3.48 2.05
N GLN A 75 -1.13 2.17 1.77
CA GLN A 75 -0.01 1.21 1.70
C GLN A 75 0.98 1.57 0.58
N VAL A 76 0.50 1.90 -0.63
CA VAL A 76 1.33 2.39 -1.75
C VAL A 76 2.18 3.59 -1.32
N ALA A 77 1.56 4.59 -0.69
CA ALA A 77 2.26 5.79 -0.23
C ALA A 77 3.31 5.46 0.84
N ALA A 78 2.98 4.57 1.78
CA ALA A 78 3.90 4.13 2.83
C ALA A 78 5.11 3.39 2.27
N VAL A 79 4.93 2.52 1.27
CA VAL A 79 6.04 1.83 0.57
C VAL A 79 6.91 2.82 -0.18
N ALA A 80 6.34 3.82 -0.85
CA ALA A 80 7.13 4.86 -1.51
C ALA A 80 8.00 5.65 -0.51
N VAL A 81 7.45 5.99 0.66
CA VAL A 81 8.22 6.61 1.76
C VAL A 81 9.33 5.68 2.23
N ALA A 82 9.03 4.40 2.47
CA ALA A 82 10.02 3.41 2.92
C ALA A 82 11.19 3.28 1.93
N ALA A 83 10.90 3.27 0.63
CA ALA A 83 11.91 3.18 -0.43
C ALA A 83 12.83 4.42 -0.45
N ILE A 84 12.27 5.63 -0.29
CA ILE A 84 13.05 6.87 -0.19
C ILE A 84 13.96 6.83 1.04
N GLU A 85 13.41 6.49 2.21
CA GLU A 85 14.21 6.38 3.44
C GLU A 85 15.34 5.36 3.30
N ALA A 86 15.09 4.23 2.63
CA ALA A 86 16.09 3.21 2.38
C ALA A 86 17.18 3.68 1.41
N LEU A 87 16.82 4.46 0.40
CA LEU A 87 17.77 5.06 -0.54
C LEU A 87 18.66 6.10 0.14
N ASP A 88 18.08 6.96 0.96
CA ASP A 88 18.79 8.01 1.70
C ASP A 88 19.79 7.41 2.71
N ARG A 89 19.38 6.34 3.42
CA ARG A 89 20.26 5.59 4.33
C ARG A 89 21.44 4.93 3.63
N GLN A 90 21.28 4.48 2.38
CA GLN A 90 22.35 3.84 1.61
C GLN A 90 23.31 4.86 0.97
N SER A 91 22.86 6.10 0.80
CA SER A 91 23.64 7.18 0.19
C SER A 91 24.40 8.05 1.20
N SER A 92 24.25 7.75 2.50
CA SER A 92 24.88 8.45 3.63
C SER A 92 25.98 7.61 4.26
#